data_AF-A0A958B8M9-F1
#
_entry.id   AF-A0A958B8M9-F1
#
_cell.length_a   1.000
_cell.length_b   1.000
_cell.length_c   1.000
_cell.angle_alpha   90.00
_cell.angle_beta   90.00
_cell.angle_gamma   90.00
#
_symmetry.space_group_name_H-M   'P 1'
#
loop_
_entity.id
_entity.type
_entity.pdbx_description
1 polymer ?
#
loop_
_entity_poly.entity_id
_entity_poly.type
_entity_poly.pdbx_seq_one_letter_code
_entity_poly.pdbx_strand_id
1 'polypeptide(L)' 'MKTYIALFRGINVGGKHSLPMKDLRGLLEKLDAKNVKTYIQSGNAVFQHTTDDVDHLAERISSAIEENHGFA' A
#
# COMPACT_ATOMS: atom_id res chain seq x y z
N MET A 1 -3.67 18.01 -3.41
CA MET A 1 -3.55 16.54 -3.50
C MET A 1 -2.52 16.20 -4.56
N LYS A 2 -1.56 15.36 -4.22
CA LYS A 2 -0.53 14.86 -5.15
C LYS A 2 -0.79 13.37 -5.41
N THR A 3 -0.38 12.90 -6.58
CA THR A 3 -0.45 11.48 -6.95
C THR A 3 0.83 10.79 -6.52
N TYR A 4 0.70 9.67 -5.82
CA TYR A 4 1.79 8.83 -5.33
C TYR A 4 1.71 7.43 -5.93
N ILE A 5 2.85 6.77 -5.98
CA ILE A 5 2.98 5.37 -6.36
C ILE A 5 3.66 4.64 -5.21
N ALA A 6 3.00 3.64 -4.63
CA ALA A 6 3.60 2.70 -3.70
C ALA A 6 4.08 1.46 -4.46
N LEU A 7 5.36 1.16 -4.36
CA LEU A 7 6.01 0.04 -5.02
C LEU A 7 6.47 -0.96 -3.97
N PHE A 8 6.01 -2.20 -4.09
CA PHE A 8 6.36 -3.29 -3.19
C PHE A 8 7.19 -4.33 -3.92
N ARG A 9 8.02 -5.05 -3.16
CA ARG A 9 8.83 -6.17 -3.65
C ARG A 9 8.39 -7.47 -3.00
N GLY A 10 8.43 -8.57 -3.75
CA GLY A 10 8.24 -9.90 -3.18
C GLY A 10 6.83 -10.17 -2.62
N ILE A 11 5.82 -9.49 -3.14
CA ILE A 11 4.41 -9.70 -2.80
C ILE A 11 3.82 -10.80 -3.69
N ASN A 12 3.05 -11.73 -3.09
CA ASN A 12 2.35 -12.82 -3.79
C ASN A 12 3.26 -13.73 -4.65
N VAL A 13 4.56 -13.85 -4.31
CA VAL A 13 5.51 -14.72 -5.02
C VAL A 13 5.84 -15.97 -4.18
N GLY A 14 5.88 -17.14 -4.82
CA GLY A 14 6.24 -18.40 -4.16
C GLY A 14 5.35 -18.79 -2.97
N GLY A 15 4.10 -18.31 -2.94
CA GLY A 15 3.17 -18.54 -1.83
C GLY A 15 3.49 -17.75 -0.54
N LYS A 16 4.43 -16.80 -0.59
CA LYS A 16 4.79 -15.95 0.54
C LYS A 16 4.22 -14.54 0.39
N HIS A 17 4.15 -13.83 1.51
CA HIS A 17 3.69 -12.44 1.60
C HIS A 17 2.37 -12.21 0.84
N SER A 18 1.36 -13.00 1.21
CA SER A 18 0.05 -12.90 0.56
C SER A 18 -0.62 -11.60 0.94
N LEU A 19 -0.86 -10.76 -0.06
CA LEU A 19 -1.53 -9.48 0.08
C LEU A 19 -2.65 -9.39 -0.95
N PRO A 20 -3.92 -9.59 -0.54
CA PRO A 20 -5.05 -9.35 -1.43
C PRO A 20 -5.13 -7.86 -1.80
N MET A 21 -5.29 -7.54 -3.08
CA MET A 21 -5.37 -6.14 -3.52
C MET A 21 -6.57 -5.40 -2.98
N LYS A 22 -7.62 -6.10 -2.55
CA LYS A 22 -8.77 -5.51 -1.87
C LYS A 22 -8.36 -4.97 -0.49
N ASP A 23 -7.52 -5.72 0.22
CA ASP A 23 -7.06 -5.36 1.55
C ASP A 23 -6.06 -4.21 1.47
N LEU A 24 -5.12 -4.26 0.51
CA LEU A 24 -4.22 -3.13 0.24
C LEU A 24 -4.99 -1.84 -0.07
N ARG A 25 -6.04 -1.91 -0.91
CA ARG A 25 -6.89 -0.74 -1.17
C ARG A 25 -7.53 -0.21 0.10
N GLY A 26 -8.12 -1.09 0.90
CA GLY A 26 -8.76 -0.72 2.15
C GLY A 26 -7.78 -0.12 3.18
N LEU A 27 -6.55 -0.65 3.26
CA LEU A 27 -5.50 -0.11 4.12
C LEU A 27 -5.11 1.31 3.70
N LEU A 28 -4.87 1.53 2.39
CA LEU A 28 -4.54 2.86 1.88
C LEU A 28 -5.70 3.85 2.10
N GLU A 29 -6.94 3.43 1.88
CA GLU A 29 -8.13 4.26 2.12
C GLU A 29 -8.30 4.64 3.61
N LYS A 30 -7.98 3.73 4.54
CA LYS A 30 -7.94 4.01 5.99
C LYS A 30 -6.82 4.97 6.38
N LEU A 31 -5.76 5.07 5.57
CA LEU A 31 -4.69 6.06 5.71
C LEU A 31 -5.00 7.35 4.93
N ASP A 32 -6.28 7.66 4.71
CA ASP A 32 -6.77 8.85 4.02
C ASP A 32 -6.37 8.99 2.53
N ALA A 33 -5.81 7.93 1.92
CA ALA A 33 -5.58 7.90 0.49
C ALA A 33 -6.91 7.90 -0.27
N LYS A 34 -6.96 8.62 -1.39
CA LYS A 34 -8.11 8.65 -2.31
C LYS A 34 -7.73 8.12 -3.68
N ASN A 35 -8.75 7.75 -4.46
CA ASN A 35 -8.60 7.29 -5.84
C ASN A 35 -7.60 6.12 -5.96
N VAL A 36 -7.61 5.21 -4.98
CA VAL A 36 -6.66 4.10 -4.89
C VAL A 36 -6.91 3.10 -6.02
N LYS A 37 -5.88 2.82 -6.79
CA LYS A 37 -5.88 1.80 -7.85
C LYS A 37 -4.70 0.88 -7.65
N THR A 38 -4.94 -0.42 -7.66
CA THR A 38 -3.89 -1.45 -7.59
C THR A 38 -3.57 -1.97 -8.99
N TYR A 39 -2.32 -2.33 -9.21
CA TYR A 39 -1.87 -2.94 -10.46
C TYR A 39 -1.64 -4.44 -10.27
N ILE A 40 -2.43 -5.26 -10.97
CA ILE A 40 -2.39 -6.74 -10.94
C ILE A 40 -2.31 -7.29 -9.49
N GLN A 41 -1.72 -8.46 -9.26
CA GLN A 41 -1.44 -9.00 -7.92
C GLN A 41 -0.02 -8.70 -7.43
N SER A 42 0.57 -7.56 -7.82
CA SER A 42 1.98 -7.26 -7.52
C SER A 42 2.20 -6.49 -6.22
N GLY A 43 1.13 -6.07 -5.53
CA GLY A 43 1.22 -5.16 -4.38
C GLY A 43 1.31 -3.69 -4.77
N ASN A 44 1.52 -3.33 -6.03
CA ASN A 44 1.73 -1.94 -6.42
C ASN A 44 0.41 -1.16 -6.47
N ALA A 45 0.46 0.10 -6.02
CA ALA A 45 -0.71 0.97 -5.98
C ALA A 45 -0.40 2.41 -6.42
N VAL A 46 -1.38 3.03 -7.06
CA VAL A 46 -1.41 4.47 -7.37
C VAL A 46 -2.56 5.08 -6.59
N PHE A 47 -2.32 6.20 -5.92
CA PHE A 47 -3.33 6.88 -5.11
C PHE A 47 -3.03 8.38 -4.97
N GLN A 48 -3.96 9.12 -4.39
CA GLN A 48 -3.80 10.54 -4.09
C GLN A 48 -3.78 10.76 -2.58
N HIS A 49 -2.91 11.66 -2.11
CA HIS A 49 -2.85 12.09 -0.72
C HIS A 49 -2.57 13.60 -0.62
N THR A 50 -2.92 14.19 0.51
CA THR A 50 -2.66 15.60 0.87
C THR A 50 -1.33 15.84 1.56
N THR A 51 -0.65 14.80 2.06
CA THR A 51 0.59 14.95 2.83
C THR A 51 1.74 15.12 1.86
N ASP A 52 2.66 16.02 2.19
CA ASP A 52 3.92 16.17 1.47
C ASP A 52 5.07 15.41 2.16
N ASP A 53 4.85 14.92 3.37
CA ASP A 53 5.78 14.06 4.10
C ASP A 53 5.66 12.62 3.59
N VAL A 54 6.49 12.30 2.59
CA VAL A 54 6.49 11.01 1.90
C VAL A 54 7.10 9.92 2.77
N ASP A 55 8.13 10.23 3.55
CA ASP A 55 8.83 9.26 4.38
C ASP A 55 7.91 8.77 5.51
N HIS A 56 7.24 9.69 6.20
CA HIS A 56 6.27 9.32 7.22
C HIS A 56 5.05 8.58 6.62
N LEU A 57 4.61 8.95 5.41
CA LEU A 57 3.55 8.20 4.73
C LEU A 57 3.99 6.77 4.39
N ALA A 58 5.22 6.57 3.91
CA ALA A 58 5.77 5.26 3.61
C ALA A 58 5.89 4.39 4.87
N GLU A 59 6.36 4.96 5.99
CA GLU A 59 6.42 4.28 7.29
C GLU A 59 5.02 3.84 7.74
N ARG A 60 4.03 4.74 7.70
CA ARG A 60 2.64 4.40 8.05
C ARG A 60 2.06 3.27 7.19
N ILE A 61 2.35 3.27 5.89
CA ILE A 61 1.91 2.20 4.99
C ILE A 61 2.60 0.88 5.34
N SER A 62 3.90 0.91 5.59
CA SER A 62 4.71 -0.24 6.01
C SER A 62 4.16 -0.85 7.31
N SER A 63 3.98 -0.04 8.36
CA SER A 63 3.44 -0.50 9.64
C SER A 63 2.03 -1.06 9.50
N ALA A 64 1.15 -0.42 8.72
CA ALA A 64 -0.21 -0.91 8.51
C ALA A 64 -0.22 -2.29 7.83
N ILE A 65 0.70 -2.55 6.89
CA ILE A 65 0.80 -3.87 6.26
C ILE A 65 1.38 -4.90 7.24
N GLU A 66 2.41 -4.54 8.00
CA GLU A 66 2.99 -5.43 9.01
C GLU A 66 1.96 -5.84 10.07
N GLU A 67 1.19 -4.89 10.59
CA GLU A 67 0.14 -5.15 11.58
C GLU A 67 -0.97 -6.07 11.06
N ASN A 68 -1.33 -5.97 9.77
CA ASN A 68 -2.46 -6.71 9.20
C ASN A 68 -2.05 -8.02 8.51
N HIS A 69 -0.80 -8.13 8.05
CA HIS A 69 -0.34 -9.23 7.21
C HIS A 69 0.99 -9.87 7.67
N GLY A 70 1.70 -9.28 8.64
CA GLY A 70 2.89 -9.85 9.27
C GLY A 70 4.18 -9.71 8.45
N PHE A 71 4.22 -8.81 7.47
CA PHE A 71 5.39 -8.46 6.66
C PHE A 71 5.29 -7.01 6.19
N ALA A 72 6.41 -6.41 5.78
CA ALA A 72 6.45 -5.09 5.15
C ALA A 72 7.52 -5.02 4.05
#